data_AF-A0A7G9GIS9-F1
#
_entry.id   AF-A0A7G9GIS9-F1
#
_cell.length_a   1.000
_cell.length_b   1.000
_cell.length_c   1.000
_cell.angle_alpha   90.00
_cell.angle_beta   90.00
_cell.angle_gamma   90.00
#
_symmetry.space_group_name_H-M   'P 1'
#
loop_
_entity.id
_entity.type
_entity.pdbx_description
1 polymer ?
#
loop_
_entity_poly.entity_id
_entity_poly.type
_entity_poly.pdbx_seq_one_letter_code
_entity_poly.pdbx_strand_id
1 'polypeptide(L)'
;MKNKKLIALAIAGVLGIGAIAGGTLAYFTDSDNKTNVITMGHVDVDLEEPGWENPNNVQPGNKYLKDPQISVVDGSEDAYLRAKVTVTLKDKNGNDVMVDGEQLLPALSEVVDINDGWNPTPDADGYYYYNTKVSAPTTVSLFKVKGEGENKYTVEIPMSWGNAYADTVLTIDIVAEGIQADNFTPQMDGTNIIGWNDVTAETYNK
;
A
#
# COMPACT_ATOMS: atom_id res chain seq x y z
N MET A 1 42.71 39.96 -6.12
CA MET A 1 41.77 39.08 -5.38
C MET A 1 41.24 38.03 -6.35
N LYS A 2 41.27 36.76 -5.90
CA LYS A 2 40.45 35.60 -6.30
C LYS A 2 40.23 35.37 -7.81
N ASN A 3 40.94 34.44 -8.44
CA ASN A 3 40.74 32.97 -8.41
C ASN A 3 39.45 32.50 -9.09
N LYS A 4 39.66 31.50 -9.97
CA LYS A 4 38.77 30.38 -10.39
C LYS A 4 37.91 30.69 -11.63
N LYS A 5 38.20 30.09 -12.80
CA LYS A 5 38.16 28.66 -13.24
C LYS A 5 36.75 28.06 -13.13
N LEU A 6 36.25 27.47 -14.23
CA LEU A 6 35.32 26.31 -14.41
C LEU A 6 34.59 26.50 -15.77
N ILE A 7 34.76 25.73 -16.87
CA ILE A 7 34.66 24.27 -17.19
C ILE A 7 33.25 23.68 -16.97
N ALA A 8 32.58 23.24 -18.06
CA ALA A 8 31.80 21.98 -18.24
C ALA A 8 30.75 22.06 -19.41
N LEU A 9 30.91 21.47 -20.61
CA LEU A 9 30.74 20.07 -21.14
C LEU A 9 29.37 19.33 -21.03
N ALA A 10 28.79 19.00 -22.20
CA ALA A 10 27.56 18.25 -22.58
C ALA A 10 27.43 16.77 -22.19
N ILE A 11 26.17 16.28 -21.99
CA ILE A 11 25.77 14.87 -22.23
C ILE A 11 24.35 14.77 -22.87
N ALA A 12 24.30 14.32 -24.12
CA ALA A 12 23.23 13.68 -24.92
C ALA A 12 21.74 13.59 -24.43
N GLY A 13 20.83 13.99 -25.33
CA GLY A 13 19.41 13.61 -25.38
C GLY A 13 18.83 13.89 -26.79
N VAL A 14 18.22 12.87 -27.40
CA VAL A 14 17.88 12.72 -28.82
C VAL A 14 16.74 13.64 -29.29
N LEU A 15 16.90 14.30 -30.44
CA LEU A 15 15.92 14.38 -31.55
C LEU A 15 16.58 15.03 -32.76
N GLY A 16 17.04 14.20 -33.69
CA GLY A 16 17.58 14.62 -34.97
C GLY A 16 16.48 14.93 -35.98
N ILE A 17 16.39 16.18 -36.41
CA ILE A 17 16.03 16.53 -37.79
C ILE A 17 17.03 17.61 -38.23
N GLY A 18 18.11 17.17 -38.87
CA GLY A 18 18.93 18.07 -39.68
C GLY A 18 18.21 18.34 -41.00
N ALA A 19 18.08 19.61 -41.38
CA ALA A 19 18.92 20.18 -42.43
C ALA A 19 18.50 21.61 -42.81
N ILE A 20 19.43 22.54 -42.54
CA ILE A 20 20.00 23.56 -43.45
C ILE A 20 19.05 24.50 -44.20
N ALA A 21 19.12 25.81 -43.88
CA ALA A 21 19.53 26.84 -44.85
C ALA A 21 19.60 28.25 -44.23
N GLY A 22 20.76 28.91 -44.36
CA GLY A 22 20.85 30.37 -44.51
C GLY A 22 21.39 31.17 -43.34
N GLY A 23 22.64 31.65 -43.47
CA GLY A 23 23.16 32.77 -42.67
C GLY A 23 24.68 32.80 -42.59
N THR A 24 25.31 33.58 -43.46
CA THR A 24 26.67 34.17 -43.41
C THR A 24 27.70 33.61 -42.40
N LEU A 25 28.87 33.19 -42.91
CA LEU A 25 30.08 32.83 -42.15
C LEU A 25 30.29 33.75 -40.93
N ALA A 26 29.93 33.29 -39.73
CA ALA A 26 30.13 34.04 -38.50
C ALA A 26 31.63 34.04 -38.14
N TYR A 27 32.25 35.22 -38.18
CA TYR A 27 33.62 35.43 -37.70
C TYR A 27 33.57 35.55 -36.16
N PHE A 28 34.27 34.66 -35.43
CA PHE A 28 34.37 34.64 -33.96
C PHE A 28 33.11 34.27 -33.15
N THR A 29 32.50 33.10 -33.37
CA THR A 29 31.42 32.56 -32.50
C THR A 29 31.77 31.17 -31.96
N ASP A 30 31.42 30.90 -30.70
CA ASP A 30 31.58 29.61 -30.01
C ASP A 30 30.27 29.22 -29.31
N SER A 31 29.98 27.92 -29.19
CA SER A 31 28.80 27.40 -28.50
C SER A 31 29.13 26.10 -27.77
N ASP A 32 28.77 26.00 -26.50
CA ASP A 32 28.87 24.78 -25.68
C ASP A 32 27.50 24.48 -25.07
N ASN A 33 27.20 23.21 -24.82
CA ASN A 33 25.93 22.78 -24.22
C ASN A 33 26.20 21.90 -23.01
N LYS A 34 25.33 21.92 -21.99
CA LYS A 34 25.34 20.94 -20.90
C LYS A 34 23.94 20.47 -20.55
N THR A 35 23.76 19.15 -20.49
CA THR A 35 22.52 18.51 -20.04
C THR A 35 22.72 18.00 -18.63
N ASN A 36 21.74 18.26 -17.78
CA ASN A 36 21.63 17.64 -16.46
C ASN A 36 20.36 16.79 -16.46
N VAL A 37 20.51 15.51 -16.17
CA VAL A 37 19.38 14.60 -15.98
C VAL A 37 19.13 14.51 -14.48
N ILE A 38 17.89 14.78 -14.07
CA ILE A 38 17.40 14.65 -12.70
C ILE A 38 16.30 13.61 -12.75
N THR A 39 16.44 12.56 -11.94
CA THR A 39 15.46 11.48 -11.81
C THR A 39 14.73 11.66 -10.49
N MET A 40 13.40 11.62 -10.53
CA MET A 40 12.56 11.67 -9.33
C MET A 40 12.43 10.28 -8.72
N GLY A 41 12.34 10.21 -7.39
CA GLY A 41 12.01 9.01 -6.66
C GLY A 41 10.54 8.60 -6.82
N HIS A 42 10.19 7.46 -6.26
CA HIS A 42 8.83 6.90 -6.28
C HIS A 42 8.59 6.07 -5.02
N VAL A 43 7.32 5.85 -4.70
CA VAL A 43 6.90 4.88 -3.68
C VAL A 43 6.22 3.71 -4.37
N ASP A 44 6.64 2.50 -4.01
CA ASP A 44 6.14 1.26 -4.56
C ASP A 44 5.82 0.29 -3.41
N VAL A 45 4.54 -0.07 -3.33
CA VAL A 45 3.98 -0.90 -2.25
C VAL A 45 3.32 -2.13 -2.85
N ASP A 46 3.74 -3.29 -2.38
CA ASP A 46 3.14 -4.58 -2.74
C ASP A 46 2.36 -5.16 -1.54
N LEU A 47 1.29 -5.89 -1.83
CA LEU A 47 0.50 -6.64 -0.86
C LEU A 47 0.44 -8.11 -1.29
N GLU A 48 0.96 -8.99 -0.46
CA GLU A 48 0.98 -10.44 -0.69
C GLU A 48 0.39 -11.22 0.49
N GLU A 49 -0.12 -12.42 0.21
CA GLU A 49 -0.63 -13.36 1.21
C GLU A 49 -0.04 -14.77 0.95
N PRO A 50 1.28 -14.97 1.15
CA PRO A 50 1.98 -16.14 0.66
C PRO A 50 1.56 -17.45 1.33
N GLY A 51 0.98 -17.39 2.53
CA GLY A 51 0.44 -18.53 3.27
C GLY A 51 -1.07 -18.72 3.13
N TRP A 52 -1.78 -17.87 2.38
CA TRP A 52 -3.23 -17.99 2.22
C TRP A 52 -3.60 -19.08 1.20
N GLU A 53 -4.42 -20.02 1.67
CA GLU A 53 -5.07 -21.01 0.82
C GLU A 53 -6.59 -20.89 0.98
N ASN A 54 -7.32 -20.74 -0.13
CA ASN A 54 -8.78 -20.61 -0.08
C ASN A 54 -9.41 -21.90 0.48
N PRO A 55 -10.06 -21.83 1.66
CA PRO A 55 -10.67 -22.99 2.26
C PRO A 55 -12.01 -23.34 1.60
N ASN A 56 -12.39 -24.61 1.68
CA ASN A 56 -13.70 -25.10 1.25
C ASN A 56 -14.41 -25.78 2.42
N ASN A 57 -15.75 -25.76 2.43
CA ASN A 57 -16.58 -26.35 3.49
C ASN A 57 -16.23 -25.84 4.90
N VAL A 58 -16.08 -24.52 5.01
CA VAL A 58 -15.73 -23.80 6.24
C VAL A 58 -16.81 -24.01 7.32
N GLN A 59 -16.38 -24.29 8.55
CA GLN A 59 -17.25 -24.51 9.71
C GLN A 59 -16.91 -23.56 10.87
N PRO A 60 -17.88 -23.29 11.78
CA PRO A 60 -17.62 -22.57 13.02
C PRO A 60 -16.45 -23.18 13.81
N GLY A 61 -15.54 -22.32 14.30
CA GLY A 61 -14.33 -22.70 15.01
C GLY A 61 -13.15 -23.11 14.12
N ASN A 62 -13.32 -23.17 12.79
CA ASN A 62 -12.19 -23.39 11.89
C ASN A 62 -11.22 -22.20 11.93
N LYS A 63 -9.93 -22.53 11.75
CA LYS A 63 -8.81 -21.59 11.83
C LYS A 63 -8.01 -21.66 10.55
N TYR A 64 -7.65 -20.50 10.02
CA TYR A 64 -6.91 -20.37 8.78
C TYR A 64 -5.76 -19.39 8.92
N LEU A 65 -4.69 -19.66 8.19
CA LEU A 65 -3.60 -18.72 8.01
C LEU A 65 -3.91 -17.82 6.82
N LYS A 66 -4.26 -16.57 7.08
CA LYS A 66 -4.32 -15.47 6.12
C LYS A 66 -3.28 -14.43 6.52
N ASP A 67 -2.22 -14.27 5.75
CA ASP A 67 -1.03 -13.54 6.17
C ASP A 67 -0.73 -12.33 5.28
N PRO A 68 -1.61 -11.30 5.26
CA PRO A 68 -1.38 -10.08 4.51
C PRO A 68 -0.09 -9.40 4.97
N GLN A 69 0.83 -9.31 4.02
CA GLN A 69 2.14 -8.72 4.14
C GLN A 69 2.20 -7.54 3.18
N ILE A 70 2.47 -6.35 3.73
CA ILE A 70 2.61 -5.12 2.97
C ILE A 70 4.08 -4.75 2.92
N SER A 71 4.63 -4.62 1.73
CA SER A 71 6.05 -4.38 1.49
C SER A 71 6.25 -3.01 0.88
N VAL A 72 7.19 -2.24 1.44
CA VAL A 72 7.85 -1.15 0.69
C VAL A 72 9.01 -1.80 -0.04
N VAL A 73 8.89 -1.94 -1.36
CA VAL A 73 9.79 -2.81 -2.15
C VAL A 73 11.15 -2.17 -2.40
N ASP A 74 12.11 -2.99 -2.86
CA ASP A 74 13.45 -2.52 -3.18
C ASP A 74 13.44 -1.43 -4.27
N GLY A 75 14.22 -0.37 -4.07
CA GLY A 75 14.24 0.80 -4.97
C GLY A 75 13.15 1.86 -4.73
N SER A 76 12.20 1.61 -3.82
CA SER A 76 11.23 2.60 -3.35
C SER A 76 11.87 3.61 -2.37
N GLU A 77 11.32 4.81 -2.30
CA GLU A 77 11.55 5.72 -1.18
C GLU A 77 10.88 5.20 0.10
N ASP A 78 11.36 5.67 1.25
CA ASP A 78 10.73 5.40 2.55
C ASP A 78 9.28 5.89 2.55
N ALA A 79 8.38 5.13 3.17
CA ALA A 79 6.94 5.40 3.13
C ALA A 79 6.25 5.28 4.48
N TYR A 80 5.13 6.00 4.63
CA TYR A 80 4.09 5.65 5.59
C TYR A 80 3.07 4.75 4.89
N LEU A 81 2.53 3.78 5.62
CA LEU A 81 1.57 2.82 5.09
C LEU A 81 0.20 2.98 5.74
N ARG A 82 -0.85 2.73 4.96
CA ARG A 82 -2.20 2.50 5.49
C ARG A 82 -2.85 1.32 4.77
N ALA A 83 -3.79 0.67 5.44
CA ALA A 83 -4.55 -0.44 4.88
C ALA A 83 -6.04 -0.30 5.22
N LYS A 84 -6.90 -0.68 4.30
CA LYS A 84 -8.35 -0.79 4.51
C LYS A 84 -8.71 -2.27 4.45
N VAL A 85 -9.42 -2.75 5.46
CA VAL A 85 -9.86 -4.15 5.56
C VAL A 85 -11.38 -4.17 5.61
N THR A 86 -11.99 -4.87 4.67
CA THR A 86 -13.44 -4.98 4.58
C THR A 86 -13.84 -6.44 4.71
N VAL A 87 -14.77 -6.74 5.62
CA VAL A 87 -15.36 -8.07 5.77
C VAL A 87 -16.81 -8.03 5.33
N THR A 88 -17.20 -8.93 4.44
CA THR A 88 -18.58 -9.04 3.98
C THR A 88 -19.04 -10.49 3.96
N LEU A 89 -20.36 -10.67 4.08
CA LEU A 89 -21.04 -11.93 3.84
C LEU A 89 -22.03 -11.74 2.70
N LYS A 90 -21.96 -12.64 1.72
CA LYS A 90 -22.92 -12.73 0.62
C LYS A 90 -23.49 -14.14 0.55
N ASP A 91 -24.64 -14.32 -0.07
CA ASP A 91 -25.09 -15.66 -0.45
C ASP A 91 -24.21 -16.21 -1.59
N LYS A 92 -24.36 -17.50 -1.92
CA LYS A 92 -23.67 -18.15 -3.05
C LYS A 92 -23.89 -17.50 -4.43
N ASN A 93 -24.87 -16.60 -4.56
CA ASN A 93 -25.18 -15.88 -5.79
C ASN A 93 -24.65 -14.43 -5.76
N GLY A 94 -23.97 -14.01 -4.68
CA GLY A 94 -23.42 -12.67 -4.52
C GLY A 94 -24.38 -11.63 -3.94
N ASN A 95 -25.56 -12.02 -3.44
CA ASN A 95 -26.52 -11.11 -2.83
C ASN A 95 -26.26 -10.90 -1.34
N ASP A 96 -26.74 -9.79 -0.80
CA ASP A 96 -26.73 -9.57 0.63
C ASP A 96 -27.59 -10.59 1.38
N VAL A 97 -27.03 -11.11 2.47
CA VAL A 97 -27.74 -12.02 3.37
C VAL A 97 -28.56 -11.18 4.34
N MET A 98 -29.87 -11.43 4.40
CA MET A 98 -30.79 -10.67 5.26
C MET A 98 -31.31 -11.56 6.38
N VAL A 99 -31.25 -11.08 7.62
CA VAL A 99 -31.80 -11.74 8.81
C VAL A 99 -32.72 -10.74 9.52
N ASP A 100 -33.98 -11.11 9.74
CA ASP A 100 -34.99 -10.27 10.39
C ASP A 100 -35.14 -8.85 9.80
N GLY A 101 -34.87 -8.71 8.51
CA GLY A 101 -34.97 -7.44 7.77
C GLY A 101 -33.71 -6.58 7.76
N GLU A 102 -32.64 -7.02 8.40
CA GLU A 102 -31.33 -6.35 8.41
C GLU A 102 -30.27 -7.17 7.67
N GLN A 103 -29.27 -6.50 7.11
CA GLN A 103 -28.16 -7.17 6.45
C GLN A 103 -27.27 -7.83 7.50
N LEU A 104 -26.96 -9.11 7.32
CA LEU A 104 -26.02 -9.83 8.15
C LEU A 104 -24.59 -9.44 7.76
N LEU A 105 -23.97 -8.59 8.57
CA LEU A 105 -22.59 -8.15 8.41
C LEU A 105 -21.76 -8.61 9.61
N PRO A 106 -20.68 -9.38 9.40
CA PRO A 106 -19.80 -9.75 10.49
C PRO A 106 -18.94 -8.55 10.88
N ALA A 107 -18.73 -8.34 12.18
CA ALA A 107 -17.73 -7.38 12.62
C ALA A 107 -16.33 -7.94 12.30
N LEU A 108 -15.44 -7.11 11.74
CA LEU A 108 -14.06 -7.51 11.42
C LEU A 108 -13.36 -8.16 12.62
N SER A 109 -13.53 -7.59 13.81
CA SER A 109 -12.95 -8.08 15.06
C SER A 109 -13.46 -9.45 15.52
N GLU A 110 -14.55 -9.96 14.95
CA GLU A 110 -14.99 -11.35 15.22
C GLU A 110 -14.11 -12.37 14.49
N VAL A 111 -13.52 -11.97 13.36
CA VAL A 111 -12.85 -12.89 12.42
C VAL A 111 -11.33 -12.70 12.43
N VAL A 112 -10.87 -11.46 12.57
CA VAL A 112 -9.46 -11.08 12.45
C VAL A 112 -9.08 -10.07 13.53
N ASP A 113 -7.89 -10.26 14.09
CA ASP A 113 -7.20 -9.24 14.89
C ASP A 113 -6.15 -8.54 14.03
N ILE A 114 -6.16 -7.20 14.07
CA ILE A 114 -5.13 -6.39 13.43
C ILE A 114 -3.87 -6.37 14.30
N ASN A 115 -2.69 -6.38 13.67
CA ASN A 115 -1.41 -6.35 14.36
C ASN A 115 -1.22 -5.02 15.12
N ASP A 116 -0.63 -5.08 16.32
CA ASP A 116 -0.50 -3.96 17.26
C ASP A 116 0.30 -2.76 16.69
N GLY A 117 1.07 -2.96 15.61
CA GLY A 117 1.77 -1.86 14.91
C GLY A 117 0.85 -0.92 14.11
N TRP A 118 -0.41 -1.30 13.93
CA TRP A 118 -1.38 -0.55 13.14
C TRP A 118 -2.41 0.14 14.04
N ASN A 119 -2.59 1.44 13.85
CA ASN A 119 -3.59 2.23 14.55
C ASN A 119 -4.91 2.27 13.77
N PRO A 120 -6.05 1.87 14.35
CA PRO A 120 -7.36 1.94 13.72
C PRO A 120 -7.91 3.36 13.67
N THR A 121 -8.40 3.78 12.51
CA THR A 121 -9.31 4.93 12.36
C THR A 121 -10.58 4.57 11.58
N PRO A 122 -11.21 3.39 11.84
CA PRO A 122 -12.32 2.90 11.05
C PRO A 122 -13.52 3.86 11.05
N ASP A 123 -13.73 4.58 12.15
CA ASP A 123 -14.85 5.50 12.32
C ASP A 123 -14.65 6.85 11.60
N ALA A 124 -13.42 7.18 11.18
CA ALA A 124 -13.10 8.43 10.50
C ALA A 124 -12.96 8.25 8.98
N ASP A 125 -12.08 7.35 8.53
CA ASP A 125 -11.76 7.15 7.12
C ASP A 125 -11.75 5.67 6.68
N GLY A 126 -11.94 4.75 7.62
CA GLY A 126 -11.98 3.31 7.34
C GLY A 126 -10.60 2.67 7.21
N TYR A 127 -9.52 3.37 7.55
CA TYR A 127 -8.15 2.86 7.41
C TYR A 127 -7.53 2.43 8.75
N TYR A 128 -6.49 1.63 8.62
CA TYR A 128 -5.52 1.31 9.65
C TYR A 128 -4.18 1.90 9.21
N TYR A 129 -3.56 2.71 10.07
CA TYR A 129 -2.29 3.37 9.76
C TYR A 129 -1.14 2.66 10.46
N TYR A 130 -0.08 2.31 9.73
CA TYR A 130 1.12 1.79 10.36
C TYR A 130 1.84 2.95 11.05
N ASN A 131 2.05 2.85 12.36
CA ASN A 131 2.41 4.01 13.20
C ASN A 131 3.82 4.57 12.97
N THR A 132 4.65 3.89 12.17
CA THR A 132 6.03 4.30 11.91
C THR A 132 6.33 4.35 10.43
N LYS A 133 7.35 5.13 10.09
CA LYS A 133 7.95 5.12 8.76
C LYS A 133 8.54 3.72 8.47
N VAL A 134 8.33 3.24 7.26
CA VAL A 134 8.84 1.96 6.75
C VAL A 134 9.89 2.25 5.67
N SER A 135 11.11 1.76 5.88
CA SER A 135 12.21 1.95 4.92
C SER A 135 12.29 0.80 3.92
N ALA A 136 12.60 1.10 2.66
CA ALA A 136 12.81 0.07 1.64
C ALA A 136 14.13 -0.70 1.87
N PRO A 137 14.19 -2.03 1.62
CA PRO A 137 13.07 -2.96 1.49
C PRO A 137 12.63 -3.46 2.87
N THR A 138 11.38 -3.24 3.25
CA THR A 138 10.81 -3.77 4.50
C THR A 138 9.39 -4.26 4.28
N THR A 139 9.07 -5.39 4.90
CA THR A 139 7.72 -5.99 4.90
C THR A 139 7.15 -5.94 6.31
N VAL A 140 5.88 -5.54 6.43
CA VAL A 140 5.13 -5.51 7.68
C VAL A 140 3.89 -6.38 7.56
N SER A 141 3.54 -7.09 8.63
CA SER A 141 2.32 -7.92 8.67
C SER A 141 1.13 -7.09 9.14
N LEU A 142 -0.01 -7.22 8.47
CA LEU A 142 -1.24 -6.51 8.82
C LEU A 142 -2.05 -7.26 9.90
N PHE A 143 -2.12 -8.58 9.83
CA PHE A 143 -2.89 -9.38 10.81
C PHE A 143 -2.01 -9.89 11.95
N LYS A 144 -2.63 -10.01 13.13
CA LYS A 144 -1.99 -10.57 14.32
C LYS A 144 -1.99 -12.09 14.22
N VAL A 145 -0.79 -12.67 14.22
CA VAL A 145 -0.63 -14.12 14.26
C VAL A 145 -0.97 -14.64 15.66
N LYS A 146 -1.82 -15.65 15.70
CA LYS A 146 -2.21 -16.41 16.89
C LYS A 146 -1.68 -17.84 16.78
N GLY A 147 -1.54 -18.51 17.92
CA GLY A 147 -0.98 -19.87 17.97
C GLY A 147 0.52 -19.91 17.67
N GLU A 148 1.08 -21.12 17.58
CA GLU A 148 2.51 -21.35 17.41
C GLU A 148 2.77 -22.56 16.50
N GLY A 149 3.96 -22.60 15.87
CA GLY A 149 4.37 -23.69 14.99
C GLY A 149 3.40 -23.92 13.83
N GLU A 150 2.98 -25.17 13.64
CA GLU A 150 2.03 -25.59 12.61
C GLU A 150 0.57 -25.16 12.91
N ASN A 151 0.28 -24.73 14.14
CA ASN A 151 -1.05 -24.29 14.56
C ASN A 151 -1.23 -22.77 14.47
N LYS A 152 -0.42 -22.08 13.68
CA LYS A 152 -0.54 -20.64 13.47
C LYS A 152 -1.79 -20.32 12.66
N TYR A 153 -2.49 -19.27 13.06
CA TYR A 153 -3.67 -18.76 12.35
C TYR A 153 -3.81 -17.26 12.57
N THR A 154 -4.57 -16.61 11.71
CA THR A 154 -4.90 -15.17 11.79
C THR A 154 -6.39 -14.94 11.61
N VAL A 155 -7.07 -15.88 10.95
CA VAL A 155 -8.53 -15.92 10.78
C VAL A 155 -9.08 -17.06 11.63
N GLU A 156 -10.13 -16.77 12.40
CA GLU A 156 -10.93 -17.77 13.11
C GLU A 156 -12.41 -17.52 12.81
N ILE A 157 -13.12 -18.57 12.40
CA ILE A 157 -14.55 -18.49 12.18
C ILE A 157 -15.25 -18.59 13.54
N PRO A 158 -16.10 -17.63 13.94
CA PRO A 158 -16.69 -17.65 15.26
C PRO A 158 -17.52 -18.91 15.52
N MET A 159 -17.32 -19.53 16.69
CA MET A 159 -18.11 -20.71 17.09
C MET A 159 -19.61 -20.41 17.25
N SER A 160 -19.98 -19.14 17.42
CA SER A 160 -21.36 -18.68 17.54
C SER A 160 -22.11 -18.63 16.21
N TRP A 161 -21.42 -18.69 15.07
CA TRP A 161 -22.05 -18.61 13.76
C TRP A 161 -22.86 -19.88 13.47
N GLY A 162 -24.19 -19.75 13.50
CA GLY A 162 -25.13 -20.85 13.28
C GLY A 162 -25.71 -20.88 11.86
N ASN A 163 -26.90 -21.46 11.72
CA ASN A 163 -27.56 -21.70 10.42
C ASN A 163 -27.75 -20.44 9.55
N ALA A 164 -27.81 -19.24 10.14
CA ALA A 164 -27.91 -17.98 9.39
C ALA A 164 -26.68 -17.71 8.49
N TYR A 165 -25.54 -18.33 8.79
CA TYR A 165 -24.28 -18.22 8.04
C TYR A 165 -24.07 -19.38 7.06
N ALA A 166 -24.98 -20.36 7.01
CA ALA A 166 -24.88 -21.48 6.08
C ALA A 166 -25.00 -21.01 4.62
N ASP A 167 -24.24 -21.63 3.72
CA ASP A 167 -24.16 -21.31 2.28
C ASP A 167 -23.79 -19.85 1.96
N THR A 168 -23.21 -19.14 2.93
CA THR A 168 -22.69 -17.79 2.75
C THR A 168 -21.21 -17.81 2.33
N VAL A 169 -20.79 -16.74 1.67
CA VAL A 169 -19.42 -16.49 1.21
C VAL A 169 -18.86 -15.34 2.04
N LEU A 170 -17.92 -15.66 2.93
CA LEU A 170 -17.14 -14.68 3.67
C LEU A 170 -16.03 -14.13 2.78
N THR A 171 -16.03 -12.82 2.57
CA THR A 171 -14.96 -12.12 1.85
C THR A 171 -14.22 -11.21 2.82
N ILE A 172 -12.89 -11.34 2.86
CA ILE A 172 -11.98 -10.44 3.57
C ILE A 172 -11.13 -9.75 2.50
N ASP A 173 -11.51 -8.52 2.16
CA ASP A 173 -10.85 -7.71 1.15
C ASP A 173 -9.87 -6.73 1.80
N ILE A 174 -8.71 -6.54 1.17
CA ILE A 174 -7.62 -5.73 1.71
C ILE A 174 -7.08 -4.82 0.62
N VAL A 175 -7.02 -3.53 0.91
CA VAL A 175 -6.35 -2.52 0.09
C VAL A 175 -5.23 -1.92 0.90
N ALA A 176 -4.02 -1.89 0.35
CA ALA A 176 -2.84 -1.28 0.95
C ALA A 176 -2.37 -0.08 0.14
N GLU A 177 -1.94 0.97 0.82
CA GLU A 177 -1.48 2.21 0.21
C GLU A 177 -0.21 2.71 0.91
N GLY A 178 0.68 3.35 0.14
CA GLY A 178 1.88 4.00 0.63
C GLY A 178 1.94 5.47 0.23
N ILE A 179 2.54 6.29 1.08
CA ILE A 179 2.88 7.68 0.78
C ILE A 179 4.33 7.95 1.18
N GLN A 180 5.05 8.69 0.35
CA GLN A 180 6.45 9.03 0.62
C GLN A 180 6.57 9.73 1.97
N ALA A 181 7.50 9.28 2.81
CA ALA A 181 7.71 9.85 4.14
C ALA A 181 8.47 11.17 4.06
N ASP A 182 9.41 11.31 3.12
CA ASP A 182 10.20 12.52 2.97
C ASP A 182 9.32 13.69 2.51
N ASN A 183 9.40 14.79 3.27
CA ASN A 183 8.58 16.00 3.11
C ASN A 183 7.08 15.80 3.35
N PHE A 184 6.69 14.70 3.99
CA PHE A 184 5.33 14.44 4.42
C PHE A 184 5.24 14.36 5.95
N THR A 185 4.21 14.98 6.52
CA THR A 185 3.93 14.91 7.95
C THR A 185 2.51 14.36 8.13
N PRO A 186 2.34 13.11 8.61
CA PRO A 186 1.02 12.57 8.87
C PRO A 186 0.31 13.33 10.00
N GLN A 187 -1.02 13.24 10.03
CA GLN A 187 -1.81 13.68 11.17
C GLN A 187 -1.59 12.72 12.34
N MET A 188 -1.29 13.26 13.51
CA MET A 188 -0.94 12.49 14.71
C MET A 188 -1.96 12.70 15.83
N ASP A 189 -2.23 11.63 16.59
CA ASP A 189 -2.81 11.69 17.94
C ASP A 189 -1.86 10.99 18.92
N GLY A 190 -1.20 11.77 19.77
CA GLY A 190 -0.09 11.28 20.59
C GLY A 190 1.04 10.73 19.71
N THR A 191 1.29 9.42 19.81
CA THR A 191 2.29 8.69 19.02
C THR A 191 1.71 7.99 17.78
N ASN A 192 0.39 8.03 17.61
CA ASN A 192 -0.28 7.26 16.58
C ASN A 192 -0.55 8.13 15.36
N ILE A 193 -0.41 7.53 14.17
CA ILE A 193 -0.87 8.15 12.93
C ILE A 193 -2.37 7.92 12.82
N ILE A 194 -3.11 9.00 12.54
CA ILE A 194 -4.58 8.98 12.44
C ILE A 194 -5.11 9.49 11.09
N GLY A 195 -4.21 9.87 10.17
CA GLY A 195 -4.64 10.42 8.91
C GLY A 195 -3.50 10.97 8.05
N TRP A 196 -3.80 11.19 6.78
CA TRP A 196 -2.88 11.78 5.79
C TRP A 196 -3.30 13.18 5.32
N ASN A 197 -4.01 13.95 6.17
CA ASN A 197 -4.44 15.33 5.86
C ASN A 197 -5.20 15.45 4.53
N ASP A 198 -6.18 14.57 4.30
CA ASP A 198 -7.00 14.49 3.08
C ASP A 198 -6.21 14.17 1.79
N VAL A 199 -4.95 13.74 1.90
CA VAL A 199 -4.19 13.23 0.74
C VAL A 199 -4.72 11.84 0.36
N THR A 200 -5.01 11.70 -0.93
CA THR A 200 -5.33 10.41 -1.55
C THR A 200 -4.06 9.86 -2.18
N ALA A 201 -3.68 8.62 -1.85
CA ALA A 201 -2.57 7.96 -2.51
C ALA A 201 -2.92 7.67 -3.97
N GLU A 202 -1.96 7.88 -4.87
CA GLU A 202 -2.07 7.55 -6.28
C GLU A 202 -1.21 6.33 -6.57
N THR A 203 -1.70 5.43 -7.43
CA THR A 203 -0.94 4.26 -7.85
C THR A 203 0.20 4.65 -8.77
N TYR A 204 1.42 4.33 -8.39
CA TYR A 204 2.56 4.35 -9.30
C TYR A 204 2.46 3.17 -10.27
N ASN A 205 2.23 3.46 -11.55
CA ASN A 205 2.22 2.45 -12.61
C ASN A 205 3.65 2.26 -13.14
N LYS A 206 4.21 1.06 -12.97
CA LYS A 206 5.56 0.67 -13.41
C LYS A 206 5.68 0.62 -14.94
#